data_AF-A0A7V6CDS7-F1
#
_entry.id   AF-A0A7V6CDS7-F1
#
_cell.length_a   1.000
_cell.length_b   1.000
_cell.length_c   1.000
_cell.angle_alpha   90.00
_cell.angle_beta   90.00
_cell.angle_gamma   90.00
#
_symmetry.space_group_name_H-M   'P 1'
#
loop_
_entity.id
_entity.type
_entity.pdbx_description
1 polymer ?
#
loop_
_entity_poly.entity_id
_entity_poly.type
_entity_poly.pdbx_seq_one_letter_code
_entity_poly.pdbx_strand_id
1 'polypeptide(L)'
;MNAKCRLIEQGFKQGSCLTLYKPENLYVSGYLKDTACKVTLKWEDNTPYRVIKLILLSRPEDYLSIYQSGCNFSCLKCHSWEFSQYSFISSGFWSSKKYSCLYRRRLSL
;
A
#
# COMPACT_ATOMS: atom_id res chain seq x y z
N MET A 1 -10.99 17.53 8.58
CA MET A 1 -9.55 17.36 8.91
C MET A 1 -8.74 17.63 7.67
N ASN A 2 -7.93 18.69 7.67
CA ASN A 2 -7.05 19.04 6.56
C ASN A 2 -5.92 18.00 6.54
N ALA A 3 -6.03 16.97 5.71
CA ALA A 3 -5.23 15.75 5.81
C ALA A 3 -3.78 15.98 5.37
N LYS A 4 -2.99 16.64 6.24
CA LYS A 4 -1.54 16.56 6.19
C LYS A 4 -1.14 15.09 6.34
N CYS A 5 -0.22 14.64 5.50
CA CYS A 5 0.24 13.26 5.48
C CYS A 5 0.94 12.94 6.83
N ARG A 6 0.36 12.05 7.65
CA ARG A 6 0.88 11.73 9.01
C ARG A 6 2.32 11.20 9.01
N LEU A 7 2.82 10.69 7.88
CA LEU A 7 4.22 10.29 7.73
C LEU A 7 5.17 11.49 7.77
N ILE A 8 4.74 12.64 7.26
CA ILE A 8 5.51 13.89 7.33
C ILE A 8 5.65 14.33 8.80
N GLU A 9 4.58 14.20 9.59
CA GLU A 9 4.60 14.52 11.03
C GLU A 9 5.54 13.59 11.81
N GLN A 10 5.70 12.34 11.35
CA GLN A 10 6.66 11.38 11.91
C GLN A 10 8.10 11.64 11.46
N GLY A 11 8.36 12.73 10.72
CA GLY A 11 9.70 13.11 10.25
C GLY A 11 10.12 12.44 8.94
N PHE A 12 9.25 11.65 8.30
CA PHE A 12 9.55 11.07 6.99
C PHE A 12 9.34 12.11 5.89
N LYS A 13 10.34 12.26 5.02
CA LYS A 13 10.19 13.07 3.80
C LYS A 13 9.13 12.44 2.91
N GLN A 14 8.30 13.29 2.31
CA GLN A 14 7.36 12.84 1.30
C GLN A 14 8.14 12.25 0.11
N GLY A 15 7.79 11.04 -0.30
CA GLY A 15 8.34 10.43 -1.49
C GLY A 15 8.00 11.19 -2.76
N SER A 16 8.81 10.99 -3.80
CA SER A 16 8.67 11.71 -5.07
C SER A 16 7.54 11.16 -5.95
N CYS A 17 7.01 9.98 -5.65
CA CYS A 17 6.04 9.30 -6.50
C CYS A 17 4.59 9.64 -6.10
N LEU A 18 3.83 10.12 -7.08
CA LEU A 18 2.38 10.21 -7.00
C LEU A 18 1.75 8.87 -7.38
N THR A 19 0.62 8.55 -6.76
CA THR A 19 -0.08 7.29 -6.94
C THR A 19 -1.40 7.51 -7.68
N LEU A 20 -1.60 6.71 -8.72
CA LEU A 20 -2.82 6.65 -9.51
C LEU A 20 -3.83 5.72 -8.83
N TYR A 21 -5.09 6.12 -8.74
CA TYR A 21 -6.12 5.29 -8.10
C TYR A 21 -7.48 5.43 -8.80
N LYS A 22 -8.31 4.41 -8.65
CA LYS A 22 -9.74 4.45 -8.99
C LYS A 22 -10.56 4.23 -7.73
N PRO A 23 -11.39 5.20 -7.31
CA PRO A 23 -12.29 5.00 -6.18
C PRO A 23 -13.38 3.98 -6.55
N GLU A 24 -13.75 3.12 -5.59
CA GLU A 24 -14.82 2.12 -5.82
C GLU A 24 -16.21 2.78 -5.95
N ASN A 25 -16.44 3.89 -5.25
CA ASN A 25 -17.76 4.53 -5.13
C ASN A 25 -17.91 5.81 -5.95
N LEU A 26 -17.03 6.06 -6.92
CA LEU A 26 -17.12 7.22 -7.81
C LEU A 26 -16.93 6.78 -9.26
N TYR A 27 -17.88 7.09 -10.13
CA TYR A 27 -17.71 6.86 -11.56
C TYR A 27 -16.80 7.96 -12.14
N VAL A 28 -15.55 7.59 -12.40
CA VAL A 28 -14.57 8.42 -13.09
C VAL A 28 -14.06 7.67 -14.31
N SER A 29 -14.02 8.35 -15.46
CA SER A 29 -13.56 7.77 -16.73
C SER A 29 -12.09 7.37 -16.71
N GLY A 30 -11.28 8.01 -15.86
CA GLY A 30 -9.83 7.81 -15.75
C GLY A 30 -9.33 7.44 -14.35
N TYR A 31 -8.01 7.41 -14.20
CA TYR A 31 -7.35 7.32 -12.91
C TYR A 31 -7.21 8.71 -12.29
N LEU A 32 -7.51 8.82 -11.00
CA LEU A 32 -7.19 10.00 -10.20
C LEU A 32 -5.76 9.88 -9.66
N LYS A 33 -5.19 10.99 -9.22
CA LYS A 33 -3.80 11.05 -8.76
C LYS A 33 -3.72 11.77 -7.42
N ASP A 34 -3.08 11.16 -6.43
CA ASP A 34 -2.78 11.78 -5.14
C ASP A 34 -1.54 11.14 -4.50
N THR A 35 -1.16 11.58 -3.30
CA THR A 35 -0.03 11.01 -2.57
C THR A 35 -0.37 9.61 -2.03
N ALA A 36 0.62 8.70 -2.06
CA ALA A 36 0.44 7.32 -1.60
C ALA A 36 -0.17 7.23 -0.19
N CYS A 37 0.26 8.08 0.76
CA CYS A 37 -0.30 8.06 2.11
C CYS A 37 -1.78 8.44 2.23
N LYS A 38 -2.38 9.12 1.25
CA LYS A 38 -3.82 9.40 1.26
C LYS A 38 -4.63 8.27 0.64
N VAL A 39 -4.07 7.60 -0.37
CA VAL A 39 -4.81 6.62 -1.17
C VAL A 39 -4.56 5.19 -0.73
N THR A 40 -3.44 4.88 -0.07
CA THR A 40 -3.10 3.50 0.31
C THR A 40 -2.99 3.26 1.81
N LEU A 41 -3.22 4.29 2.65
CA LEU A 41 -3.23 4.19 4.10
C LEU A 41 -4.55 4.73 4.65
N LYS A 42 -5.26 3.90 5.43
CA LYS A 42 -6.42 4.32 6.21
C LYS A 42 -6.26 3.92 7.68
N TRP A 43 -7.03 4.54 8.54
CA TRP A 43 -7.07 4.23 9.96
C TRP A 43 -8.50 3.86 10.36
N GLU A 44 -8.64 2.72 11.02
CA GLU A 44 -9.90 2.26 11.61
C GLU A 44 -9.58 1.87 13.06
N ASP A 45 -10.30 2.42 14.03
CA ASP A 45 -10.10 2.16 15.47
C ASP A 45 -8.63 2.21 15.91
N ASN A 46 -7.95 3.30 15.54
CA ASN A 46 -6.52 3.53 15.80
C ASN A 46 -5.58 2.46 15.22
N THR A 47 -6.07 1.61 14.33
CA THR A 47 -5.31 0.58 13.64
C THR A 47 -5.01 1.04 12.21
N PRO A 48 -3.74 1.08 11.78
CA PRO A 48 -3.39 1.43 10.41
C PRO A 48 -3.61 0.23 9.46
N TYR A 49 -4.33 0.48 8.38
CA TYR A 49 -4.55 -0.45 7.28
C TYR A 49 -3.87 0.07 6.02
N ARG A 50 -3.24 -0.83 5.28
CA ARG A 50 -2.68 -0.53 3.97
C ARG A 50 -3.23 -1.45 2.90
N VAL A 51 -3.29 -0.95 1.67
CA VAL A 51 -3.68 -1.74 0.51
C VAL A 51 -2.52 -2.67 0.14
N ILE A 52 -2.77 -3.97 0.25
CA ILE A 52 -1.86 -5.02 -0.21
C ILE A 52 -2.38 -5.52 -1.55
N LYS A 53 -1.51 -5.50 -2.57
CA LYS A 53 -1.84 -6.04 -3.88
C LYS A 53 -1.65 -7.55 -3.92
N LEU A 54 -0.53 -8.03 -3.40
CA LEU A 54 -0.18 -9.44 -3.50
C LEU A 54 0.70 -9.87 -2.33
N ILE A 55 0.57 -11.13 -1.95
CA ILE A 55 1.46 -11.83 -1.04
C ILE A 55 1.97 -13.07 -1.77
N LEU A 56 3.28 -13.19 -1.92
CA LEU A 56 3.94 -14.31 -2.59
C LEU A 56 4.89 -14.99 -1.60
N LEU A 57 4.74 -16.30 -1.43
CA LEU A 57 5.70 -17.14 -0.72
C LEU A 57 6.58 -17.82 -1.76
N SER A 58 7.85 -17.39 -1.85
CA SER A 58 8.82 -18.05 -2.70
C SER A 58 9.30 -19.33 -2.03
N ARG A 59 9.04 -20.49 -2.66
CA ARG A 59 9.66 -21.77 -2.32
C ARG A 59 10.76 -22.09 -3.34
N PRO A 60 11.89 -22.70 -2.95
CA PRO A 60 12.19 -23.36 -1.65
C PRO A 60 12.67 -22.42 -0.53
N GLU A 61 12.76 -21.12 -0.78
CA GLU A 61 13.56 -20.18 0.02
C GLU A 61 12.85 -19.63 1.27
N ASP A 62 11.63 -20.11 1.56
CA ASP A 62 10.76 -19.67 2.68
C ASP A 62 10.65 -18.14 2.86
N TYR A 63 10.76 -17.40 1.75
CA TYR A 63 10.71 -15.94 1.74
C TYR A 63 9.31 -15.43 1.38
N LEU A 64 8.70 -14.67 2.30
CA LEU A 64 7.38 -14.07 2.10
C LEU A 64 7.53 -12.62 1.60
N SER A 65 7.19 -12.41 0.33
CA SER A 65 7.13 -11.09 -0.29
C SER A 65 5.72 -10.51 -0.16
N ILE A 66 5.62 -9.31 0.41
CA ILE A 66 4.35 -8.58 0.54
C ILE A 66 4.42 -7.32 -0.31
N TYR A 67 3.60 -7.27 -1.35
CA TYR A 67 3.56 -6.17 -2.30
C TYR A 67 2.47 -5.19 -1.89
N GLN A 68 2.89 -4.10 -1.27
CA GLN A 68 2.02 -3.00 -0.88
C GLN A 68 1.78 -2.05 -2.08
N SER A 69 0.55 -1.55 -2.23
CA SER A 69 0.26 -0.48 -3.17
C SER A 69 0.74 0.88 -2.66
N GLY A 70 1.29 1.69 -3.57
CA GLY A 70 1.79 3.03 -3.29
C GLY A 70 3.10 3.03 -2.49
N CYS A 71 4.05 3.87 -2.90
CA CYS A 71 5.34 4.04 -2.22
C CYS A 71 5.54 5.50 -1.79
N ASN A 72 6.08 5.69 -0.58
CA ASN A 72 6.43 7.02 -0.05
C ASN A 72 7.95 7.27 -0.07
N PHE A 73 8.72 6.46 -0.79
CA PHE A 73 10.18 6.63 -0.91
C PHE A 73 10.56 7.28 -2.24
N SER A 74 11.72 7.94 -2.26
CA SER A 74 12.33 8.50 -3.47
C SER A 74 13.44 7.59 -3.97
N CYS A 75 13.11 6.33 -4.23
CA CYS A 75 14.07 5.32 -4.69
C CYS A 75 14.65 5.70 -6.06
N LEU A 76 15.95 5.44 -6.28
CA LEU A 76 16.58 5.60 -7.60
C LEU A 76 16.09 4.53 -8.60
N LYS A 77 15.70 3.35 -8.09
CA LYS A 77 15.09 2.26 -8.85
C LYS A 77 14.06 1.55 -7.99
N CYS A 78 12.88 1.29 -8.56
CA CYS A 78 11.82 0.50 -7.92
C CYS A 78 11.71 -0.86 -8.60
N HIS A 79 11.99 -1.95 -7.86
CA HIS A 79 11.76 -3.33 -8.34
C HIS A 79 10.28 -3.64 -8.59
N SER A 80 9.41 -2.89 -7.92
CA SER A 80 7.95 -3.05 -7.93
C SER A 80 7.30 -1.76 -8.44
N TRP A 81 7.81 -1.25 -9.56
CA TRP A 81 7.45 0.07 -10.09
C TRP A 81 5.92 0.22 -10.27
N GLU A 82 5.25 -0.80 -10.81
CA GLU A 82 3.80 -0.77 -11.03
C GLU A 82 3.03 -0.68 -9.71
N PHE A 83 3.37 -1.52 -8.73
CA PHE A 83 2.79 -1.49 -7.37
C PHE A 83 3.01 -0.14 -6.66
N SER A 84 4.11 0.54 -6.97
CA SER A 84 4.40 1.87 -6.42
C SER A 84 3.61 3.01 -7.07
N GLN A 85 3.27 2.89 -8.35
CA GLN A 85 2.57 3.93 -9.13
C GLN A 85 1.05 3.79 -9.08
N TYR A 86 0.53 2.58 -8.91
CA TYR A 86 -0.90 2.32 -8.89
C TYR A 86 -1.37 1.89 -7.50
N SER A 87 -2.44 2.51 -7.04
CA SER A 87 -3.23 2.07 -5.90
C SER A 87 -4.23 1.04 -6.38
N PHE A 88 -4.09 -0.18 -5.90
CA PHE A 88 -4.96 -1.29 -6.29
C PHE A 88 -6.11 -1.46 -5.30
N ILE A 89 -6.77 -0.37 -4.86
CA ILE A 89 -7.90 -0.44 -3.91
C ILE A 89 -9.00 -1.37 -4.46
N SER A 90 -9.28 -1.30 -5.76
CA SER A 90 -10.30 -2.12 -6.43
C SER A 90 -9.92 -3.59 -6.67
N SER A 91 -8.63 -3.95 -6.57
CA SER A 91 -8.15 -5.31 -6.92
C SER A 91 -7.12 -5.86 -5.94
N GLY A 92 -7.02 -5.23 -4.78
CA GLY A 92 -6.20 -5.61 -3.65
C GLY A 92 -7.08 -5.66 -2.42
N PHE A 93 -6.48 -5.76 -1.24
CA PHE A 93 -7.22 -5.82 0.01
C PHE A 93 -6.56 -4.98 1.09
N TRP A 94 -7.38 -4.46 2.00
CA TRP A 94 -6.91 -3.73 3.16
C TRP A 94 -6.40 -4.70 4.22
N SER A 95 -5.13 -4.56 4.60
CA SER A 95 -4.51 -5.38 5.64
C SER A 95 -3.81 -4.51 6.68
N SER A 96 -3.97 -4.86 7.95
CA SER A 96 -3.19 -4.27 9.03
C SER A 96 -1.91 -5.09 9.27
N LYS A 97 -0.91 -4.49 9.92
CA LYS A 97 0.33 -5.20 10.31
C LYS A 97 0.05 -6.52 11.06
N LYS A 98 -1.03 -6.57 11.85
CA LYS A 98 -1.38 -7.74 12.66
C LYS A 98 -1.79 -8.94 11.78
N TYR A 99 -2.52 -8.69 10.71
CA TYR A 99 -2.97 -9.72 9.76
C TYR A 99 -1.87 -10.19 8.82
N SER A 100 -0.94 -9.31 8.45
CA SER A 100 0.26 -9.66 7.68
C SER A 100 1.10 -10.74 8.38
N CYS A 101 1.25 -10.68 9.71
CA CYS A 101 1.99 -11.70 10.47
C CYS A 101 1.21 -13.01 10.65
N LEU A 102 -0.13 -12.97 10.67
CA LEU A 102 -0.97 -14.16 10.78
C LEU A 102 -0.97 -15.01 9.50
N TYR A 103 -0.84 -14.39 8.32
CA TYR A 103 -0.77 -15.10 7.04
C TYR A 103 0.41 -16.09 6.98
N ARG A 104 1.55 -15.75 7.60
CA ARG A 104 2.70 -16.65 7.75
C ARG A 104 2.33 -17.93 8.52
N ARG A 105 1.51 -17.83 9.57
CA ARG A 105 1.11 -19.01 10.37
C ARG A 105 0.17 -19.96 9.63
N ARG A 106 -0.61 -19.44 8.67
CA ARG A 106 -1.63 -20.23 7.96
C ARG A 106 -1.11 -20.93 6.71
N LEU A 107 -0.03 -20.43 6.11
CA LEU A 107 0.66 -21.03 4.95
C LEU A 107 1.72 -22.07 5.34
N SER A 108 2.00 -22.23 6.64
CA SER A 108 2.94 -23.20 7.22
C SER A 108 2.26 -24.44 7.80
N LEU A 109 1.01 -24.72 7.41
CA LEU A 109 0.26 -25.94 7.75
C LEU A 109 0.01 -26.77 6.49
#